data_AF-A0A2W0E822-F1
#
_entry.id   AF-A0A2W0E822-F1
#
_cell.length_a   1.000
_cell.length_b   1.000
_cell.length_c   1.000
_cell.angle_alpha   90.00
_cell.angle_beta   90.00
_cell.angle_gamma   90.00
#
_symmetry.space_group_name_H-M   'P 1'
#
loop_
_entity.id
_entity.type
_entity.pdbx_description
1 polymer ?
#
loop_
_entity_poly.entity_id
_entity_poly.type
_entity_poly.pdbx_seq_one_letter_code
_entity_poly.pdbx_strand_id
1 'polypeptide(L)'
;MSVLLVISGVCAVLAGLVHVYIFFLESIIWTSPQARRIFGIASETEAVATRSLAFNQGFYNLFLAIGAILGIVLVLAGNTVSGWTLVVFSTASMLGAAVILLGTGRKYVNSAFKQGTLPLIALLFALLGSTVGV
;
A
#
# COMPACT_ATOMS: atom_id res chain seq x y z
N MET A 1 -23.94 -2.90 3.87
CA MET A 1 -22.84 -2.22 3.14
C MET A 1 -23.12 -2.36 1.66
N SER A 2 -23.06 -1.28 0.88
CA SER A 2 -23.31 -1.35 -0.58
C SER A 2 -22.25 -2.21 -1.27
N VAL A 3 -22.57 -2.78 -2.44
CA VAL A 3 -21.61 -3.57 -3.24
C VAL A 3 -20.34 -2.78 -3.53
N LEU A 4 -20.47 -1.47 -3.76
CA LEU A 4 -19.34 -0.57 -4.00
C LEU A 4 -18.39 -0.52 -2.80
N LEU A 5 -18.92 -0.37 -1.58
CA LEU A 5 -18.11 -0.37 -0.36
C LEU A 5 -17.49 -1.74 -0.07
N VAL A 6 -18.14 -2.84 -0.45
CA VAL A 6 -17.54 -4.18 -0.37
C VAL A 6 -16.33 -4.29 -1.30
N ILE A 7 -16.44 -3.84 -2.55
CA ILE A 7 -15.32 -3.81 -3.50
C ILE A 7 -14.17 -2.97 -2.95
N SER A 8 -14.48 -1.78 -2.43
CA SER A 8 -13.49 -0.90 -1.80
C SER A 8 -12.74 -1.61 -0.66
N GLY A 9 -13.48 -2.27 0.24
CA GLY A 9 -12.89 -2.96 1.39
C GLY A 9 -12.00 -4.13 0.99
N VAL A 10 -12.43 -4.94 0.02
CA VAL A 10 -11.61 -6.05 -0.51
C VAL A 10 -10.33 -5.51 -1.13
N CYS A 11 -10.41 -4.46 -1.96
CA CYS A 11 -9.23 -3.84 -2.55
C CYS A 11 -8.29 -3.22 -1.50
N ALA A 12 -8.83 -2.62 -0.43
CA ALA A 12 -8.03 -2.07 0.66
C ALA A 12 -7.25 -3.17 1.42
N VAL A 13 -7.88 -4.31 1.71
CA VAL A 13 -7.20 -5.47 2.33
C VAL A 13 -6.11 -5.99 1.42
N LEU A 14 -6.41 -6.19 0.13
CA LEU A 14 -5.41 -6.66 -0.83
C LEU A 14 -4.25 -5.67 -0.97
N ALA A 15 -4.51 -4.36 -0.97
CA ALA A 15 -3.49 -3.32 -0.96
C ALA A 15 -2.60 -3.43 0.29
N GLY A 16 -3.21 -3.63 1.46
CA GLY A 16 -2.49 -3.87 2.72
C GLY A 16 -1.57 -5.09 2.62
N LEU A 17 -2.04 -6.21 2.08
CA LEU A 17 -1.23 -7.41 1.88
C LEU A 17 -0.05 -7.19 0.93
N VAL A 18 -0.24 -6.43 -0.16
CA VAL A 18 0.87 -6.02 -1.03
C VAL A 18 1.91 -5.21 -0.25
N HIS A 19 1.50 -4.31 0.63
CA HIS A 19 2.42 -3.49 1.43
C HIS A 19 3.10 -4.28 2.55
N VAL A 20 2.45 -5.31 3.12
CA VAL A 20 3.12 -6.29 4.01
C VAL A 20 4.19 -7.06 3.25
N TYR A 21 3.92 -7.46 2.00
CA TYR A 21 4.93 -8.10 1.16
C TYR A 21 6.11 -7.16 0.86
N ILE A 22 5.84 -5.89 0.53
CA ILE A 22 6.89 -4.87 0.33
C ILE A 22 7.71 -4.68 1.63
N PHE A 23 7.05 -4.56 2.79
CA PHE A 23 7.71 -4.53 4.09
C PHE A 23 8.67 -5.70 4.28
N PHE A 24 8.23 -6.92 3.97
CA PHE A 24 9.07 -8.11 4.09
C PHE A 24 10.32 -8.00 3.20
N LEU A 25 10.16 -7.55 1.95
CA LEU A 25 11.29 -7.35 1.04
C LEU A 25 12.26 -6.27 1.55
N GLU A 26 11.75 -5.14 2.04
CA GLU A 26 12.54 -3.97 2.43
C GLU A 26 13.19 -4.08 3.82
N SER A 27 12.52 -4.74 4.77
CA SER A 27 12.97 -4.82 6.16
C SER A 27 13.66 -6.13 6.52
N ILE A 28 13.27 -7.24 5.86
CA ILE A 28 13.76 -8.58 6.24
C ILE A 28 14.82 -9.07 5.25
N ILE A 29 14.53 -9.02 3.94
CA ILE A 29 15.37 -9.66 2.92
C ILE A 29 16.02 -8.69 1.92
N TRP A 30 16.18 -7.41 2.27
CA TRP A 30 16.64 -6.36 1.35
C TRP A 30 17.94 -6.67 0.60
N THR A 31 18.93 -7.26 1.28
CA THR A 31 20.24 -7.58 0.68
C THR A 31 20.22 -8.88 -0.14
N SER A 32 19.11 -9.62 -0.14
CA SER A 32 18.99 -10.88 -0.88
C SER A 32 18.98 -10.65 -2.41
N PRO A 33 19.41 -11.65 -3.21
CA PRO A 33 19.29 -11.59 -4.67
C PRO A 33 17.86 -11.37 -5.17
N GLN A 34 16.86 -11.86 -4.42
CA GLN A 34 15.44 -11.69 -4.75
C GLN A 34 15.01 -10.23 -4.65
N ALA A 35 15.25 -9.59 -3.50
CA ALA A 35 14.90 -8.19 -3.30
C ALA A 35 15.65 -7.30 -4.30
N ARG A 36 16.95 -7.51 -4.50
CA ARG A 36 17.73 -6.76 -5.50
C ARG A 36 17.14 -6.86 -6.91
N ARG A 37 16.70 -8.06 -7.34
CA ARG A 37 16.05 -8.25 -8.65
C ARG A 37 14.73 -7.50 -8.75
N ILE A 38 13.92 -7.51 -7.69
CA ILE A 38 12.60 -6.85 -7.67
C ILE A 38 12.76 -5.32 -7.70
N PHE A 39 13.70 -4.77 -6.94
CA PHE A 39 13.93 -3.33 -6.81
C PHE A 39 14.95 -2.77 -7.82
N GLY A 40 15.58 -3.62 -8.63
CA GLY A 40 16.55 -3.21 -9.63
C GLY A 40 17.86 -2.66 -9.04
N ILE A 41 18.29 -3.20 -7.91
CA ILE A 41 19.54 -2.78 -7.22
C ILE A 41 20.73 -3.42 -7.93
N ALA A 42 21.70 -2.62 -8.36
CA ALA A 42 22.73 -3.04 -9.31
C ALA A 42 23.79 -3.94 -8.67
N SER A 43 24.09 -3.74 -7.39
CA SER A 43 25.13 -4.49 -6.67
C SER A 43 24.73 -4.85 -5.25
N GLU A 44 25.41 -5.84 -4.68
CA GLU A 44 25.27 -6.15 -3.25
C GLU A 44 25.75 -4.99 -2.37
N THR A 45 26.84 -4.33 -2.77
CA THR A 45 27.37 -3.14 -2.08
C THR A 45 26.33 -2.02 -1.98
N GLU A 46 25.59 -1.74 -3.07
CA GLU A 46 24.50 -0.76 -3.07
C GLU A 46 23.34 -1.19 -2.15
N ALA A 47 22.98 -2.48 -2.14
CA ALA A 47 21.94 -3.00 -1.27
C ALA A 47 22.33 -2.88 0.22
N VAL A 48 23.59 -3.17 0.56
CA VAL A 48 24.12 -3.01 1.92
C VAL A 48 24.13 -1.53 2.32
N ALA A 49 24.59 -0.65 1.44
CA ALA A 49 24.66 0.79 1.69
C ALA A 49 23.29 1.44 1.94
N THR A 50 22.23 0.89 1.34
CA THR A 50 20.85 1.40 1.44
C THR A 50 19.98 0.64 2.45
N ARG A 51 20.54 -0.36 3.16
CA ARG A 51 19.77 -1.27 4.03
C ARG A 51 19.00 -0.54 5.14
N SER A 52 19.60 0.45 5.79
CA SER A 52 18.93 1.20 6.86
C SER A 52 17.76 2.06 6.35
N LEU A 53 17.91 2.63 5.15
CA LEU A 53 16.85 3.40 4.51
C LEU A 53 15.68 2.49 4.13
N ALA A 54 15.98 1.35 3.49
CA ALA A 54 14.96 0.36 3.12
C ALA A 54 14.25 -0.20 4.36
N PHE A 55 14.99 -0.49 5.43
CA PHE A 55 14.39 -0.95 6.68
C PHE A 55 13.34 0.05 7.21
N ASN A 56 13.67 1.34 7.27
CA ASN A 56 12.70 2.35 7.70
C ASN A 56 11.50 2.46 6.75
N GLN A 57 11.76 2.40 5.44
CA GLN A 57 10.70 2.44 4.42
C GLN A 57 9.72 1.26 4.55
N GLY A 58 10.24 0.06 4.84
CA GLY A 58 9.41 -1.11 5.06
C GLY A 58 8.46 -0.93 6.24
N PHE A 59 8.90 -0.32 7.34
CA PHE A 59 8.01 -0.07 8.47
C PHE A 59 6.93 0.98 8.17
N TYR A 60 7.22 2.01 7.38
CA TYR A 60 6.16 2.89 6.87
C TYR A 60 5.11 2.10 6.07
N ASN A 61 5.55 1.22 5.16
CA ASN A 61 4.66 0.35 4.40
C ASN A 61 3.81 -0.57 5.31
N LEU A 62 4.43 -1.13 6.36
CA LEU A 62 3.72 -1.95 7.35
C LEU A 62 2.66 -1.16 8.11
N PHE A 63 2.95 0.07 8.55
CA PHE A 63 1.96 0.88 9.27
C PHE A 63 0.79 1.31 8.38
N LEU A 64 1.04 1.60 7.11
CA LEU A 64 -0.03 1.84 6.14
C LEU A 64 -0.89 0.59 5.93
N ALA A 65 -0.28 -0.59 5.84
CA ALA A 65 -1.01 -1.85 5.74
C ALA A 65 -1.87 -2.12 6.98
N ILE A 66 -1.32 -1.90 8.18
CA ILE A 66 -2.05 -2.02 9.45
C ILE A 66 -3.25 -1.08 9.45
N GLY A 67 -3.09 0.19 9.06
CA GLY A 67 -4.19 1.15 8.99
C GLY A 67 -5.31 0.69 8.05
N ALA A 68 -4.96 0.23 6.84
CA ALA A 68 -5.94 -0.27 5.88
C ALA A 68 -6.72 -1.50 6.39
N ILE A 69 -6.00 -2.49 6.95
CA ILE A 69 -6.62 -3.74 7.43
C ILE A 69 -7.43 -3.49 8.71
N LEU A 70 -6.88 -2.76 9.69
CA LEU A 70 -7.57 -2.43 10.92
C LEU A 70 -8.81 -1.56 10.64
N GLY A 71 -8.74 -0.67 9.67
CA GLY A 71 -9.88 0.11 9.22
C GLY A 71 -11.06 -0.78 8.80
N ILE A 72 -10.80 -1.84 8.03
CA ILE A 72 -11.84 -2.83 7.65
C ILE A 72 -12.35 -3.61 8.86
N VAL A 73 -11.47 -4.01 9.78
CA VAL A 73 -11.89 -4.67 11.03
C VAL A 73 -12.84 -3.77 11.83
N LEU A 74 -12.55 -2.47 11.94
CA LEU A 74 -13.42 -1.51 12.62
C LEU A 74 -14.76 -1.32 11.90
N VAL A 75 -14.79 -1.28 10.56
CA VAL A 75 -16.03 -1.24 9.79
C VAL A 75 -16.90 -2.46 10.11
N LEU A 76 -16.31 -3.66 10.13
CA LEU A 76 -17.02 -4.91 10.45
C LEU A 76 -17.49 -4.98 11.90
N ALA A 77 -16.76 -4.34 12.82
CA ALA A 77 -17.15 -4.20 14.23
C ALA A 77 -18.20 -3.09 14.48
N GLY A 78 -18.69 -2.42 13.44
CA GLY A 78 -19.71 -1.36 13.53
C GLY A 78 -19.16 0.04 13.77
N ASN A 79 -17.84 0.21 13.90
CA ASN A 79 -17.19 1.51 14.09
C ASN A 79 -16.85 2.15 12.73
N THR A 80 -17.89 2.47 11.97
CA THR A 80 -17.80 2.76 10.53
C THR A 80 -17.04 4.03 10.20
N VAL A 81 -17.20 5.11 10.97
CA VAL A 81 -16.50 6.39 10.74
C VAL A 81 -15.00 6.19 10.90
N SER A 82 -14.55 5.71 12.05
CA SER A 82 -13.13 5.45 12.30
C SER A 82 -12.55 4.43 11.31
N GLY A 83 -13.31 3.38 11.01
CA GLY A 83 -12.90 2.35 10.06
C GLY A 83 -12.65 2.90 8.65
N TRP A 84 -13.61 3.61 8.07
CA TRP A 84 -13.46 4.20 6.74
C TRP A 84 -12.43 5.33 6.69
N THR A 85 -12.29 6.13 7.76
CA THR A 85 -11.21 7.12 7.85
C THR A 85 -9.84 6.46 7.73
N LEU A 86 -9.59 5.36 8.44
CA LEU A 86 -8.33 4.62 8.34
C LEU A 86 -8.13 4.02 6.94
N VAL A 87 -9.16 3.37 6.37
CA VAL A 87 -9.08 2.79 5.02
C VAL A 87 -8.72 3.83 3.98
N VAL A 88 -9.43 4.96 3.97
CA VAL A 88 -9.23 6.03 2.99
C VAL A 88 -7.87 6.69 3.19
N PHE A 89 -7.49 7.02 4.43
CA PHE A 89 -6.19 7.64 4.70
C PHE A 89 -5.03 6.74 4.26
N SER A 90 -5.03 5.47 4.68
CA SER A 90 -3.97 4.53 4.35
C SER A 90 -3.87 4.30 2.85
N THR A 91 -4.99 4.04 2.16
CA THR A 91 -4.96 3.81 0.70
C THR A 91 -4.62 5.10 -0.07
N ALA A 92 -5.05 6.28 0.38
CA ALA A 92 -4.62 7.56 -0.19
C ALA A 92 -3.12 7.79 -0.06
N SER A 93 -2.52 7.47 1.09
CA SER A 93 -1.06 7.56 1.26
C SER A 93 -0.31 6.59 0.34
N MET A 94 -0.77 5.35 0.22
CA MET A 94 -0.19 4.35 -0.70
C MET A 94 -0.25 4.84 -2.16
N LEU A 95 -1.42 5.35 -2.59
CA LEU A 95 -1.58 5.92 -3.93
C LEU A 95 -0.71 7.16 -4.14
N GLY A 96 -0.65 8.06 -3.16
CA GLY A 96 0.22 9.24 -3.20
C GLY A 96 1.68 8.86 -3.39
N ALA A 97 2.19 7.88 -2.64
CA ALA A 97 3.53 7.35 -2.82
C ALA A 97 3.74 6.75 -4.22
N ALA A 98 2.74 6.04 -4.76
CA ALA A 98 2.79 5.51 -6.12
C ALA A 98 2.88 6.62 -7.18
N VAL A 99 2.12 7.71 -7.02
CA VAL A 99 2.16 8.87 -7.94
C VAL A 99 3.53 9.54 -7.90
N ILE A 100 4.09 9.79 -6.70
CA ILE A 100 5.43 10.36 -6.57
C ILE A 100 6.48 9.44 -7.21
N LEU A 101 6.37 8.13 -6.99
CA LEU A 101 7.29 7.15 -7.56
C LEU A 101 7.22 7.12 -9.10
N LEU A 102 6.01 7.22 -9.68
CA LEU A 102 5.81 7.30 -11.12
C LEU A 102 6.50 8.53 -11.73
N GLY A 103 6.45 9.67 -11.04
CA GLY A 103 7.11 10.90 -11.45
C GLY A 103 8.65 10.89 -11.33
N THR A 104 9.22 9.95 -10.57
CA THR A 104 10.67 9.89 -10.30
C THR A 104 11.47 9.29 -11.48
N GLY A 105 10.82 8.55 -12.38
CA GLY A 105 11.46 8.11 -13.62
C GLY A 105 10.90 6.80 -14.20
N ARG A 106 11.20 6.57 -15.49
CA ARG A 106 10.67 5.43 -16.27
C ARG A 106 10.94 4.06 -15.65
N LYS A 107 12.08 3.90 -14.95
CA LYS A 107 12.43 2.64 -14.29
C LYS A 107 11.46 2.24 -13.17
N TYR A 108 10.71 3.18 -12.60
CA TYR A 108 9.84 2.93 -11.45
C TYR A 108 8.36 2.73 -11.82
N VAL A 109 8.00 2.87 -13.10
CA VAL A 109 6.61 2.76 -13.59
C VAL A 109 5.96 1.46 -13.12
N ASN A 110 6.64 0.33 -13.30
CA ASN A 110 6.12 -0.98 -12.90
C ASN A 110 5.89 -1.10 -11.38
N SER A 111 6.79 -0.54 -10.58
CA SER A 111 6.66 -0.55 -9.11
C SER A 111 5.51 0.34 -8.66
N ALA A 112 5.36 1.53 -9.28
CA ALA A 112 4.26 2.44 -9.03
C ALA A 112 2.90 1.79 -9.31
N PHE A 113 2.74 1.09 -10.44
CA PHE A 113 1.50 0.37 -10.74
C PHE A 113 1.22 -0.76 -9.74
N LYS A 114 2.23 -1.59 -9.42
CA LYS A 114 2.06 -2.71 -8.47
C LYS A 114 1.57 -2.26 -7.10
N GLN A 115 2.09 -1.14 -6.59
CA GLN A 115 1.69 -0.64 -5.26
C GLN A 115 0.46 0.28 -5.31
N GLY A 116 0.18 0.95 -6.44
CA GLY A 116 -0.85 1.99 -6.53
C GLY A 116 -2.21 1.56 -7.08
N THR A 117 -2.30 0.46 -7.85
CA THR A 117 -3.56 0.06 -8.50
C THR A 117 -4.66 -0.32 -7.51
N LEU A 118 -4.37 -1.17 -6.53
CA LEU A 118 -5.37 -1.58 -5.54
C LEU A 118 -5.83 -0.42 -4.65
N PRO A 119 -4.93 0.45 -4.13
CA PRO A 119 -5.33 1.67 -3.45
C PRO A 119 -6.23 2.59 -4.29
N LEU A 120 -5.92 2.77 -5.58
CA LEU A 120 -6.75 3.58 -6.48
C LEU A 120 -8.17 3.03 -6.58
N ILE A 121 -8.30 1.72 -6.81
CA ILE A 121 -9.62 1.07 -6.90
C ILE A 121 -10.35 1.22 -5.55
N ALA A 122 -9.67 1.00 -4.43
CA ALA A 122 -10.26 1.16 -3.11
C ALA A 122 -10.85 2.57 -2.90
N LEU A 123 -10.10 3.62 -3.25
CA LEU A 123 -10.53 5.01 -3.11
C LEU A 123 -11.69 5.37 -4.04
N LEU A 124 -11.64 4.95 -5.31
CA LEU A 124 -12.72 5.22 -6.27
C LEU A 124 -14.04 4.61 -5.80
N PHE A 125 -14.01 3.35 -5.34
CA PHE A 125 -15.21 2.67 -4.88
C PHE A 125 -15.66 3.15 -3.49
N ALA A 126 -14.75 3.61 -2.62
CA ALA A 126 -15.13 4.30 -1.39
C ALA A 126 -15.88 5.59 -1.68
N LEU A 127 -15.37 6.41 -2.60
CA LEU A 127 -16.00 7.66 -3.02
C LEU A 127 -17.39 7.40 -3.62
N LEU A 128 -17.49 6.52 -4.62
CA LEU A 128 -18.77 6.18 -5.26
C LEU A 128 -19.76 5.54 -4.26
N GLY A 129 -19.28 4.68 -3.37
CA GLY A 129 -20.12 4.05 -2.35
C GLY A 129 -20.63 5.03 -1.29
N SER A 130 -19.92 6.14 -1.06
CA SER A 130 -20.30 7.19 -0.12
C SER A 130 -21.28 8.22 -0.69
N THR A 131 -21.27 8.45 -2.00
CA THR A 131 -22.13 9.44 -2.67
C THR A 131 -23.44 8.85 -3.23
N VAL A 132 -23.50 7.54 -3.46
CA VAL A 132 -24.69 6.84 -3.99
C VAL A 132 -25.60 6.32 -2.86
N GLY A 133 -25.19 6.47 -1.59
CA GLY A 133 -25.88 5.97 -0.41
C GLY A 133 -26.65 7.01 0.41
N VAL A 134 -26.92 8.19 -0.15
CA VAL A 134 -27.80 9.23 0.45
C VAL A 134 -29.15 9.21 -0.25
#